data_AF-A0A0N0ZW89-F1
#
_entry.id   AF-A0A0N0ZW89-F1
#
_cell.length_a   1.000
_cell.length_b   1.000
_cell.length_c   1.000
_cell.angle_alpha   90.00
_cell.angle_beta   90.00
_cell.angle_gamma   90.00
#
_symmetry.space_group_name_H-M   'P 1'
#
loop_
_entity.id
_entity.type
_entity.pdbx_description
1 polymer ?
#
loop_
_entity_poly.entity_id
_entity_poly.type
_entity_poly.pdbx_seq_one_letter_code
_entity_poly.pdbx_strand_id
1 'polypeptide(L)'
;MKKILTLFFFIFSVSVFSQEYLNKTEEFDLKLFKYLDSLTVENKISVDDYLKFSKPFSKWDMRPIKYEKIWTLDSIRTSSEIPNFFWGGFSQRYKFTEKETSEKPNQFLKQGQIDENPNVFFLNQNINQFKTLASLVSNSKNLIFLNQISLQRVDNIFKENNIYWSYLIPAKSPFPISTQIKIEKSYKFNPLQKQILEKMKEINIYSIIKTEKGIFFLLDGFTDNSYGYYFSSTKTMENDNHLFEIMISKNINNDFFYYIAN
;
A
#
# COMPACT_ATOMS: atom_id res chain seq x y z
N MET A 1 41.35 -34.48 4.78
CA MET A 1 39.89 -34.32 4.57
C MET A 1 39.18 -33.57 5.70
N LYS A 2 39.26 -33.97 6.98
CA LYS A 2 38.58 -33.26 8.09
C LYS A 2 38.86 -31.75 8.14
N LYS A 3 40.13 -31.32 8.01
CA LYS A 3 40.51 -29.90 8.03
C LYS A 3 39.96 -29.07 6.84
N ILE A 4 39.73 -29.70 5.69
CA ILE A 4 39.16 -29.03 4.49
C ILE A 4 37.64 -28.88 4.65
N LEU A 5 36.98 -29.89 5.23
CA LEU A 5 35.54 -29.85 5.51
C LEU A 5 35.19 -28.75 6.53
N THR A 6 36.02 -28.57 7.56
CA THR A 6 35.82 -27.53 8.58
C THR A 6 35.97 -26.12 7.99
N LEU A 7 36.93 -25.92 7.07
CA LEU A 7 37.11 -24.64 6.37
C LEU A 7 35.93 -24.33 5.44
N PHE A 8 35.42 -25.35 4.73
CA PHE A 8 34.23 -25.21 3.88
C PHE A 8 32.97 -24.86 4.70
N PHE A 9 32.81 -25.48 5.88
CA PHE A 9 31.71 -25.17 6.80
C PHE A 9 31.80 -23.76 7.37
N PHE A 10 33.01 -23.27 7.67
CA PHE A 10 33.23 -21.90 8.16
C PHE A 10 32.99 -20.85 7.08
N ILE A 11 33.37 -21.11 5.83
CA ILE A 11 33.11 -20.19 4.71
C ILE A 11 31.61 -20.16 4.40
N PHE A 12 30.93 -21.32 4.40
CA PHE A 12 29.48 -21.38 4.23
C PHE A 12 28.72 -20.71 5.38
N SER A 13 29.14 -20.90 6.64
CA SER A 13 28.46 -20.27 7.78
C SER A 13 28.64 -18.76 7.79
N VAL A 14 29.81 -18.23 7.43
CA VAL A 14 30.02 -16.78 7.33
C VAL A 14 29.15 -16.17 6.21
N SER A 15 28.96 -16.86 5.08
CA SER A 15 28.03 -16.41 4.03
C SER A 15 26.54 -16.56 4.39
N VAL A 16 26.19 -17.40 5.38
CA VAL A 16 24.81 -17.55 5.87
C VAL A 16 24.50 -16.58 7.03
N PHE A 17 25.52 -16.11 7.76
CA PHE A 17 25.35 -15.19 8.89
C PHE A 17 25.56 -13.70 8.55
N SER A 18 26.08 -13.35 7.37
CA SER A 18 25.86 -12.01 6.81
C SER A 18 24.61 -12.02 5.92
N GLN A 19 23.43 -12.20 6.51
CA GLN A 19 22.22 -11.72 5.83
C GLN A 19 22.36 -10.19 5.77
N GLU A 20 22.93 -9.69 4.67
CA GLU A 20 22.86 -8.29 4.31
C GLU A 20 21.38 -7.99 4.05
N TYR A 21 20.68 -7.55 5.10
CA TYR A 21 19.33 -7.07 4.97
C TYR A 21 19.34 -5.76 4.17
N LEU A 22 18.44 -5.69 3.19
CA LEU A 22 18.33 -4.55 2.30
C LEU A 22 18.13 -3.26 3.11
N ASN A 23 18.87 -2.19 2.75
CA ASN A 23 18.84 -0.87 3.39
C ASN A 23 19.37 -0.80 4.85
N LYS A 24 20.12 -1.78 5.34
CA LYS A 24 20.63 -1.71 6.73
C LYS A 24 21.51 -0.48 7.04
N THR A 25 22.19 0.11 6.05
CA THR A 25 23.16 1.20 6.26
C THR A 25 22.72 2.55 5.72
N GLU A 26 21.66 2.60 4.91
CA GLU A 26 21.33 3.76 4.08
C GLU A 26 20.34 4.74 4.75
N GLU A 27 19.68 4.30 5.84
CA GLU A 27 18.70 5.06 6.64
C GLU A 27 17.58 5.69 5.78
N PHE A 28 17.14 5.00 4.72
CA PHE A 28 16.10 5.53 3.84
C PHE A 28 14.80 5.83 4.58
N ASP A 29 14.42 4.97 5.52
CA ASP A 29 13.27 5.10 6.40
C ASP A 29 13.28 6.41 7.22
N LEU A 30 14.40 6.73 7.87
CA LEU A 30 14.53 7.97 8.66
C LEU A 30 14.50 9.22 7.76
N LYS A 31 15.15 9.16 6.58
CA LYS A 31 15.11 10.26 5.61
C LYS A 31 13.70 10.49 5.09
N LEU A 32 12.96 9.42 4.80
CA LEU A 32 11.57 9.49 4.37
C LEU A 32 10.66 9.97 5.49
N PHE A 33 10.84 9.51 6.72
CA PHE A 33 10.13 10.02 7.90
C PHE A 33 10.26 11.54 7.97
N LYS A 34 11.51 12.03 8.04
CA LYS A 34 11.79 13.47 8.16
C LYS A 34 11.24 14.28 6.98
N TYR A 35 11.30 13.73 5.77
CA TYR A 35 10.74 14.38 4.60
C TYR A 35 9.22 14.50 4.69
N LEU A 36 8.50 13.40 4.94
CA LEU A 36 7.04 13.46 5.08
C LEU A 36 6.62 14.30 6.29
N ASP A 37 7.40 14.24 7.37
CA ASP A 37 7.27 15.11 8.54
C ASP A 37 7.35 16.58 8.12
N SER A 38 8.38 16.98 7.38
CA SER A 38 8.53 18.37 6.89
C SER A 38 7.37 18.85 5.99
N LEU A 39 6.89 18.00 5.07
CA LEU A 39 5.77 18.33 4.18
C LEU A 39 4.47 18.63 4.94
N THR A 40 4.35 18.13 6.16
CA THR A 40 3.14 18.21 6.97
C THR A 40 3.29 19.25 8.09
N VAL A 41 4.51 19.55 8.56
CA VAL A 41 4.81 20.66 9.47
C VAL A 41 4.55 22.02 8.81
N GLU A 42 5.12 22.25 7.63
CA GLU A 42 5.07 23.57 6.98
C GLU A 42 3.64 23.98 6.57
N ASN A 43 2.79 22.99 6.28
CA ASN A 43 1.44 23.20 5.76
C ASN A 43 0.33 23.21 6.83
N LYS A 44 0.64 23.03 8.13
CA LYS A 44 -0.34 22.92 9.24
C LYS A 44 -1.60 22.12 8.84
N ILE A 45 -1.42 20.96 8.22
CA ILE A 45 -2.56 20.18 7.73
C ILE A 45 -3.35 19.59 8.90
N SER A 46 -4.67 19.54 8.75
CA SER A 46 -5.55 18.89 9.73
C SER A 46 -5.23 17.40 9.83
N VAL A 47 -5.60 16.77 10.96
CA VAL A 47 -5.52 15.30 11.09
C VAL A 47 -6.30 14.64 9.97
N ASP A 48 -7.49 15.15 9.63
CA ASP A 48 -8.33 14.58 8.59
C ASP A 48 -7.65 14.61 7.22
N ASP A 49 -6.94 15.69 6.90
CA ASP A 49 -6.19 15.78 5.63
C ASP A 49 -4.97 14.87 5.63
N TYR A 50 -4.27 14.77 6.76
CA TYR A 50 -3.20 13.79 6.93
C TYR A 50 -3.74 12.36 6.68
N LEU A 51 -4.84 12.00 7.33
CA LEU A 51 -5.45 10.67 7.22
C LEU A 51 -5.93 10.36 5.81
N LYS A 52 -6.49 11.34 5.11
CA LYS A 52 -6.82 11.19 3.68
C LYS A 52 -5.57 10.79 2.91
N PHE A 53 -4.43 11.44 3.12
CA PHE A 53 -3.18 11.13 2.42
C PHE A 53 -2.35 10.00 3.04
N SER A 54 -2.78 9.38 4.15
CA SER A 54 -2.10 8.23 4.75
C SER A 54 -2.76 6.89 4.43
N LYS A 55 -3.73 6.88 3.50
CA LYS A 55 -4.32 5.64 3.00
C LYS A 55 -3.23 4.71 2.44
N PRO A 56 -3.38 3.38 2.57
CA PRO A 56 -2.46 2.43 1.97
C PRO A 56 -2.44 2.68 0.46
N PHE A 57 -1.25 2.90 -0.10
CA PHE A 57 -0.99 3.29 -1.50
C PHE A 57 -1.21 4.74 -1.90
N SER A 58 -1.41 5.67 -0.96
CA SER A 58 -1.46 7.12 -1.22
C SER A 58 -0.17 7.69 -1.84
N LYS A 59 -0.10 9.02 -2.00
CA LYS A 59 1.17 9.71 -2.34
C LYS A 59 2.28 9.54 -1.30
N TRP A 60 1.95 9.12 -0.08
CA TRP A 60 2.88 8.94 1.03
C TRP A 60 3.11 7.47 1.36
N ASP A 61 2.78 6.55 0.47
CA ASP A 61 2.94 5.12 0.72
C ASP A 61 4.36 4.75 1.17
N MET A 62 4.49 4.41 2.45
CA MET A 62 5.77 4.15 3.12
C MET A 62 6.15 2.68 3.09
N ARG A 63 5.36 1.87 2.38
CA ARG A 63 5.51 0.43 2.33
C ARG A 63 6.45 0.01 1.20
N PRO A 64 7.41 -0.89 1.46
CA PRO A 64 8.12 -1.59 0.40
C PRO A 64 7.19 -2.49 -0.43
N ILE A 65 6.67 -1.97 -1.54
CA ILE A 65 5.71 -2.69 -2.38
C ILE A 65 6.29 -3.99 -2.96
N LYS A 66 7.62 -4.10 -3.10
CA LYS A 66 8.29 -5.24 -3.74
C LYS A 66 8.88 -6.27 -2.76
N TYR A 67 9.01 -5.91 -1.49
CA TYR A 67 9.77 -6.70 -0.53
C TYR A 67 8.88 -7.02 0.66
N GLU A 68 8.89 -8.27 1.14
CA GLU A 68 8.08 -8.67 2.30
C GLU A 68 8.65 -8.11 3.61
N LYS A 69 9.98 -8.14 3.75
CA LYS A 69 10.70 -7.70 4.95
C LYS A 69 11.93 -6.88 4.56
N ILE A 70 12.20 -5.81 5.30
CA ILE A 70 13.38 -4.96 5.11
C ILE A 70 13.96 -4.53 6.45
N TRP A 71 15.20 -4.03 6.44
CA TRP A 71 15.73 -3.31 7.59
C TRP A 71 15.14 -1.90 7.65
N THR A 72 14.57 -1.57 8.80
CA THR A 72 13.95 -0.27 9.09
C THR A 72 14.22 0.07 10.54
N LEU A 73 14.73 1.28 10.76
CA LEU A 73 15.14 1.79 12.05
C LEU A 73 16.23 0.89 12.66
N ASP A 74 15.85 0.05 13.61
CA ASP A 74 16.71 -0.76 14.44
C ASP A 74 16.57 -2.27 14.17
N SER A 75 15.62 -2.67 13.30
CA SER A 75 15.18 -4.05 13.20
C SER A 75 14.62 -4.40 11.82
N ILE A 76 14.45 -5.70 11.58
CA ILE A 76 13.75 -6.20 10.40
C ILE A 76 12.25 -6.08 10.66
N ARG A 77 11.53 -5.41 9.77
CA ARG A 77 10.07 -5.25 9.84
C ARG A 77 9.42 -5.77 8.57
N THR A 78 8.19 -6.24 8.69
CA THR A 78 7.37 -6.55 7.52
C THR A 78 6.90 -5.27 6.84
N SER A 79 6.56 -5.39 5.56
CA SER A 79 5.95 -4.29 4.80
C SER A 79 4.63 -3.81 5.41
N SER A 80 3.84 -4.68 6.03
CA SER A 80 2.63 -4.30 6.75
C SER A 80 2.92 -3.53 8.04
N GLU A 81 3.95 -3.90 8.81
CA GLU A 81 4.27 -3.24 10.09
C GLU A 81 4.76 -1.80 9.94
N ILE A 82 5.45 -1.49 8.84
CA ILE A 82 6.16 -0.22 8.67
C ILE A 82 5.24 1.02 8.75
N PRO A 83 4.10 1.10 8.03
CA PRO A 83 3.15 2.20 8.13
C PRO A 83 2.73 2.59 9.56
N ASN A 84 2.58 1.62 10.46
CA ASN A 84 2.19 1.88 11.85
C ASN A 84 3.25 2.64 12.64
N PHE A 85 4.54 2.40 12.35
CA PHE A 85 5.61 3.17 12.96
C PHE A 85 5.53 4.65 12.57
N PHE A 86 5.35 4.92 11.28
CA PHE A 86 5.23 6.28 10.78
C PHE A 86 4.03 6.99 11.41
N TRP A 87 2.88 6.31 11.49
CA TRP A 87 1.70 6.82 12.19
C TRP A 87 1.99 7.19 13.65
N GLY A 88 2.69 6.35 14.39
CA GLY A 88 3.07 6.65 15.78
C GLY A 88 3.90 7.93 15.92
N GLY A 89 4.80 8.20 14.96
CA GLY A 89 5.53 9.47 14.94
C GLY A 89 4.65 10.67 14.59
N PHE A 90 3.74 10.52 13.63
CA PHE A 90 2.83 11.60 13.22
C PHE A 90 1.76 11.92 14.27
N SER A 91 1.23 10.92 14.97
CA SER A 91 0.17 11.09 15.96
C SER A 91 0.60 11.97 17.14
N GLN A 92 1.87 11.87 17.54
CA GLN A 92 2.47 12.70 18.61
C GLN A 92 2.38 14.19 18.29
N ARG A 93 2.55 14.59 17.02
CA ARG A 93 2.42 15.98 16.60
C ARG A 93 1.03 16.53 16.87
N TYR A 94 0.01 15.71 16.67
CA TYR A 94 -1.38 16.06 16.89
C TYR A 94 -1.80 15.94 18.36
N LYS A 95 -0.84 15.71 19.26
CA LYS A 95 -1.04 15.58 20.71
C LYS A 95 -2.00 14.45 21.08
N PHE A 96 -2.09 13.42 20.24
CA PHE A 96 -2.79 12.21 20.62
C PHE A 96 -2.05 11.52 21.76
N THR A 97 -2.82 11.04 22.72
CA THR A 97 -2.32 10.11 23.73
C THR A 97 -1.87 8.80 23.06
N GLU A 98 -1.03 8.04 23.75
CA GLU A 98 -0.61 6.71 23.29
C GLU A 98 -1.83 5.79 23.08
N LYS A 99 -2.84 5.93 23.94
CA LYS A 99 -4.11 5.21 23.82
C LYS A 99 -4.86 5.59 22.54
N GLU A 100 -5.06 6.88 22.28
CA GLU A 100 -5.74 7.32 21.04
C GLU A 100 -4.97 6.90 19.78
N THR A 101 -3.64 6.94 19.83
CA THR A 101 -2.77 6.52 18.74
C THR A 101 -2.94 5.04 18.42
N SER A 102 -2.93 4.18 19.44
CA SER A 102 -3.04 2.72 19.29
C SER A 102 -4.47 2.24 19.00
N GLU A 103 -5.50 2.95 19.45
CA GLU A 103 -6.89 2.58 19.22
C GLU A 103 -7.39 2.93 17.81
N LYS A 104 -6.89 4.00 17.18
CA LYS A 104 -7.37 4.48 15.87
C LYS A 104 -7.33 3.44 14.75
N PRO A 105 -6.22 2.70 14.51
CA PRO A 105 -6.20 1.58 13.56
C PRO A 105 -7.32 0.56 13.81
N ASN A 106 -7.50 0.16 15.06
CA ASN A 106 -8.53 -0.81 15.45
C ASN A 106 -9.96 -0.26 15.27
N GLN A 107 -10.18 1.03 15.56
CA GLN A 107 -11.45 1.70 15.30
C GLN A 107 -11.77 1.73 13.80
N PHE A 108 -10.77 1.97 12.95
CA PHE A 108 -10.92 1.92 11.49
C PHE A 108 -11.34 0.52 11.01
N LEU A 109 -10.66 -0.54 11.47
CA LEU A 109 -11.05 -1.93 11.12
C LEU A 109 -12.47 -2.27 11.60
N LYS A 110 -12.84 -1.84 12.80
CA LYS A 110 -14.19 -2.04 13.34
C LYS A 110 -15.25 -1.35 12.50
N GLN A 111 -14.96 -0.15 11.96
CA GLN A 111 -15.84 0.53 11.02
C GLN A 111 -16.03 -0.30 9.74
N GLY A 112 -14.94 -0.87 9.19
CA GLY A 112 -15.01 -1.80 8.07
C GLY A 112 -15.89 -3.03 8.33
N GLN A 113 -15.96 -3.53 9.58
CA GLN A 113 -16.87 -4.62 9.96
C GLN A 113 -18.33 -4.15 10.00
N ILE A 114 -18.60 -2.98 10.58
CA ILE A 114 -19.95 -2.40 10.65
C ILE A 114 -20.50 -2.14 9.23
N ASP A 115 -19.64 -1.68 8.33
CA ASP A 115 -20.01 -1.31 6.96
C ASP A 115 -20.04 -2.51 5.99
N GLU A 116 -19.80 -3.75 6.46
CA GLU A 116 -19.82 -4.94 5.61
C GLU A 116 -21.13 -5.06 4.82
N ASN A 117 -22.28 -5.04 5.50
CA ASN A 117 -23.58 -5.23 4.85
C ASN A 117 -23.89 -4.14 3.80
N PRO A 118 -23.75 -2.82 4.09
CA PRO A 118 -23.97 -1.80 3.07
C PRO A 118 -22.96 -1.91 1.91
N ASN A 119 -21.70 -2.26 2.17
CA ASN A 119 -20.70 -2.46 1.12
C ASN A 119 -21.05 -3.67 0.22
N VAL A 120 -21.41 -4.81 0.80
CA VAL A 120 -21.85 -5.99 0.04
C VAL A 120 -23.09 -5.69 -0.80
N PHE A 121 -24.05 -4.95 -0.25
CA PHE A 121 -25.23 -4.50 -0.99
C PHE A 121 -24.85 -3.61 -2.18
N PHE A 122 -23.97 -2.64 -1.97
CA PHE A 122 -23.48 -1.74 -3.03
C PHE A 122 -22.77 -2.51 -4.15
N LEU A 123 -21.91 -3.48 -3.82
CA LEU A 123 -21.24 -4.32 -4.81
C LEU A 123 -22.25 -5.11 -5.63
N ASN A 124 -23.26 -5.71 -5.00
CA ASN A 124 -24.28 -6.49 -5.71
C ASN A 124 -25.11 -5.62 -6.66
N GLN A 125 -25.46 -4.39 -6.27
CA GLN A 125 -26.14 -3.44 -7.15
C GLN A 125 -25.28 -3.02 -8.36
N ASN A 126 -23.96 -3.03 -8.21
CA ASN A 126 -23.01 -2.56 -9.23
C ASN A 126 -22.14 -3.69 -9.81
N ILE A 127 -22.56 -4.94 -9.68
CA ILE A 127 -21.71 -6.12 -9.96
C ILE A 127 -21.13 -6.12 -11.36
N ASN A 128 -21.91 -5.70 -12.37
CA ASN A 128 -21.46 -5.64 -13.76
C ASN A 128 -20.38 -4.56 -13.96
N GLN A 129 -20.44 -3.46 -13.22
CA GLN A 129 -19.42 -2.41 -13.26
C GLN A 129 -18.11 -2.92 -12.63
N PHE A 130 -18.21 -3.61 -11.49
CA PHE A 130 -17.05 -4.26 -10.86
C PHE A 130 -16.41 -5.33 -11.75
N LYS A 131 -17.20 -6.18 -12.41
CA LYS A 131 -16.69 -7.18 -13.37
C LYS A 131 -16.03 -6.54 -14.58
N THR A 132 -16.61 -5.45 -15.09
CA THR A 132 -16.01 -4.67 -16.18
C THR A 132 -14.66 -4.10 -15.75
N LEU A 133 -14.60 -3.49 -14.56
CA LEU A 133 -13.36 -2.92 -14.03
C LEU A 133 -12.31 -4.00 -13.78
N ALA A 134 -12.69 -5.15 -13.20
CA ALA A 134 -11.81 -6.30 -13.01
C ALA A 134 -11.19 -6.75 -14.35
N SER A 135 -12.00 -6.88 -15.40
CA SER A 135 -11.53 -7.23 -16.75
C SER A 135 -10.53 -6.20 -17.30
N LEU A 136 -10.82 -4.90 -17.18
CA LEU A 136 -9.90 -3.83 -17.61
C LEU A 136 -8.56 -3.89 -16.86
N VAL A 137 -8.59 -4.11 -15.54
CA VAL A 137 -7.40 -4.21 -14.69
C VAL A 137 -6.59 -5.47 -14.99
N SER A 138 -7.24 -6.62 -15.20
CA SER A 138 -6.60 -7.87 -15.63
C SER A 138 -5.87 -7.69 -16.97
N ASN A 139 -6.46 -6.96 -17.92
CA ASN A 139 -5.86 -6.69 -19.24
C ASN A 139 -4.76 -5.63 -19.22
N SER A 140 -4.64 -4.85 -18.15
CA SER A 140 -3.54 -3.88 -17.99
C SER A 140 -2.23 -4.58 -17.62
N LYS A 141 -1.08 -3.95 -17.84
CA LYS A 141 0.20 -4.39 -17.26
C LYS A 141 0.46 -3.79 -15.87
N ASN A 142 -0.28 -2.74 -15.53
CA ASN A 142 -0.11 -2.02 -14.27
C ASN A 142 -0.67 -2.84 -13.10
N LEU A 143 -0.05 -2.68 -11.93
CA LEU A 143 -0.40 -3.39 -10.70
C LEU A 143 -1.21 -2.52 -9.76
N ILE A 144 -0.91 -1.22 -9.69
CA ILE A 144 -1.54 -0.32 -8.73
C ILE A 144 -2.24 0.81 -9.47
N PHE A 145 -3.47 1.08 -9.07
CA PHE A 145 -4.21 2.27 -9.47
C PHE A 145 -4.72 2.96 -8.21
N LEU A 146 -4.61 4.28 -8.15
CA LEU A 146 -5.27 5.05 -7.10
C LEU A 146 -5.97 6.28 -7.69
N ASN A 147 -7.11 6.59 -7.10
CA ASN A 147 -7.93 7.74 -7.42
C ASN A 147 -8.46 8.35 -6.12
N GLN A 148 -7.72 9.34 -5.60
CA GLN A 148 -7.97 9.95 -4.31
C GLN A 148 -8.02 11.48 -4.44
N ILE A 149 -9.23 12.05 -4.36
CA ILE A 149 -9.45 13.50 -4.48
C ILE A 149 -8.90 14.02 -5.82
N SER A 150 -7.84 14.84 -5.80
CA SER A 150 -7.15 15.38 -6.97
C SER A 150 -5.98 14.52 -7.44
N LEU A 151 -5.60 13.52 -6.65
CA LEU A 151 -4.47 12.65 -6.90
C LEU A 151 -4.93 11.39 -7.63
N GLN A 152 -4.32 11.14 -8.79
CA GLN A 152 -4.42 9.88 -9.50
C GLN A 152 -3.04 9.23 -9.54
N ARG A 153 -2.97 7.90 -9.46
CA ARG A 153 -1.73 7.14 -9.52
C ARG A 153 -1.93 5.91 -10.40
N VAL A 154 -0.94 5.62 -11.24
CA VAL A 154 -0.80 4.32 -11.91
C VAL A 154 0.64 3.87 -11.69
N ASP A 155 0.81 2.77 -10.96
CA ASP A 155 2.10 2.27 -10.46
C ASP A 155 2.95 3.36 -9.81
N ASN A 156 4.00 3.83 -10.48
CA ASN A 156 4.95 4.84 -9.99
C ASN A 156 4.71 6.24 -10.57
N ILE A 157 3.69 6.42 -11.41
CA ILE A 157 3.33 7.70 -11.99
C ILE A 157 2.11 8.27 -11.28
N PHE A 158 2.29 9.47 -10.73
CA PHE A 158 1.26 10.26 -10.11
C PHE A 158 0.81 11.38 -11.05
N LYS A 159 -0.44 11.80 -10.88
CA LYS A 159 -1.03 12.94 -11.57
C LYS A 159 -1.83 13.75 -10.55
N GLU A 160 -1.50 15.01 -10.40
CA GLU A 160 -2.20 15.96 -9.55
C GLU A 160 -2.23 17.32 -10.25
N ASN A 161 -3.38 18.00 -10.26
CA ASN A 161 -3.54 19.30 -10.94
C ASN A 161 -3.09 19.29 -12.42
N ASN A 162 -3.37 18.21 -13.14
CA ASN A 162 -2.93 17.94 -14.52
C ASN A 162 -1.42 17.86 -14.74
N ILE A 163 -0.62 17.83 -13.68
CA ILE A 163 0.83 17.61 -13.73
C ILE A 163 1.11 16.14 -13.43
N TYR A 164 1.89 15.50 -14.30
CA TYR A 164 2.38 14.14 -14.10
C TYR A 164 3.76 14.18 -13.46
N TRP A 165 3.99 13.32 -12.48
CA TRP A 165 5.25 13.24 -11.77
C TRP A 165 5.51 11.84 -11.23
N SER A 166 6.77 11.55 -10.94
CA SER A 166 7.22 10.30 -10.35
C SER A 166 8.26 10.60 -9.27
N TYR A 167 8.43 9.70 -8.31
CA TYR A 167 9.53 9.80 -7.35
C TYR A 167 10.85 9.35 -8.01
N LEU A 168 11.93 10.06 -7.72
CA LEU A 168 13.29 9.63 -8.06
C LEU A 168 13.79 8.67 -6.97
N ILE A 169 13.51 7.38 -7.16
CA ILE A 169 13.84 6.34 -6.20
C ILE A 169 15.32 5.94 -6.34
N PRO A 170 16.14 6.09 -5.28
CA PRO A 170 17.51 5.57 -5.27
C PRO A 170 17.52 4.06 -5.52
N ALA A 171 18.49 3.55 -6.27
CA ALA A 171 18.52 2.13 -6.67
C ALA A 171 18.46 1.13 -5.51
N LYS A 172 18.98 1.50 -4.34
CA LYS A 172 18.97 0.69 -3.12
C LYS A 172 17.73 0.88 -2.24
N SER A 173 16.88 1.86 -2.54
CA SER A 173 15.71 2.16 -1.71
C SER A 173 14.64 1.09 -1.89
N PRO A 174 14.18 0.43 -0.81
CA PRO A 174 13.03 -0.47 -0.88
C PRO A 174 11.70 0.27 -1.06
N PHE A 175 11.67 1.56 -0.75
CA PHE A 175 10.45 2.35 -0.67
C PHE A 175 10.06 2.92 -2.04
N PRO A 176 8.75 3.03 -2.33
CA PRO A 176 8.21 3.58 -3.57
C PRO A 176 8.15 5.12 -3.56
N ILE A 177 8.76 5.77 -2.54
CA ILE A 177 8.78 7.21 -2.35
C ILE A 177 10.22 7.74 -2.17
N SER A 178 10.39 9.04 -2.39
CA SER A 178 11.68 9.75 -2.28
C SER A 178 11.44 11.22 -1.91
N THR A 179 12.48 11.88 -1.40
CA THR A 179 12.46 13.33 -1.16
C THR A 179 12.54 14.13 -2.46
N GLN A 180 12.81 13.47 -3.58
CA GLN A 180 12.95 14.07 -4.89
C GLN A 180 11.88 13.54 -5.84
N ILE A 181 11.29 14.45 -6.61
CA ILE A 181 10.33 14.14 -7.67
C ILE A 181 10.89 14.55 -9.03
N LYS A 182 10.39 13.89 -10.06
CA LYS A 182 10.62 14.23 -11.46
C LYS A 182 9.28 14.57 -12.10
N ILE A 183 9.21 15.72 -12.77
CA ILE A 183 8.06 16.08 -13.59
C ILE A 183 8.13 15.36 -14.94
N GLU A 184 7.11 14.60 -15.26
CA GLU A 184 7.03 13.77 -16.47
C GLU A 184 6.32 14.54 -17.60
N LYS A 185 6.99 15.55 -18.15
CA LYS A 185 6.41 16.53 -19.10
C LYS A 185 5.71 15.91 -20.32
N SER A 186 6.22 14.78 -20.81
CA SER A 186 5.71 14.10 -22.02
C SER A 186 4.81 12.90 -21.70
N TYR A 187 4.61 12.58 -20.42
CA TYR A 187 3.81 11.43 -20.02
C TYR A 187 2.33 11.80 -19.94
N LYS A 188 1.48 10.87 -20.35
CA LYS A 188 0.04 10.91 -20.13
C LYS A 188 -0.43 9.50 -19.86
N PHE A 189 -1.45 9.35 -19.02
CA PHE A 189 -2.13 8.07 -18.91
C PHE A 189 -2.67 7.65 -20.29
N ASN A 190 -2.44 6.38 -20.64
CA ASN A 190 -2.96 5.80 -21.86
C ASN A 190 -4.50 5.63 -21.76
N PRO A 191 -5.19 5.34 -22.87
CA PRO A 191 -6.66 5.21 -22.86
C PRO A 191 -7.18 4.19 -21.85
N LEU A 192 -6.56 3.01 -21.75
CA LEU A 192 -6.95 1.97 -20.80
C LEU A 192 -6.79 2.42 -19.34
N GLN A 193 -5.69 3.07 -19.00
CA GLN A 193 -5.44 3.61 -17.67
C GLN A 193 -6.47 4.67 -17.29
N LYS A 194 -6.81 5.57 -18.22
CA LYS A 194 -7.87 6.58 -18.00
C LYS A 194 -9.22 5.92 -17.77
N GLN A 195 -9.57 4.94 -18.59
CA GLN A 195 -10.82 4.19 -18.47
C GLN A 195 -10.91 3.48 -17.11
N ILE A 196 -9.83 2.86 -16.63
CA ILE A 196 -9.77 2.24 -15.29
C ILE A 196 -9.99 3.29 -14.20
N LEU A 197 -9.26 4.40 -14.23
CA LEU A 197 -9.37 5.48 -13.24
C LEU A 197 -10.77 6.14 -13.23
N GLU A 198 -11.38 6.30 -14.40
CA GLU A 198 -12.75 6.82 -14.55
C GLU A 198 -13.75 5.84 -13.94
N LYS A 199 -13.65 4.54 -14.24
CA LYS A 199 -14.51 3.52 -13.63
C LYS A 199 -14.33 3.42 -12.14
N MET A 200 -13.10 3.47 -11.62
CA MET A 200 -12.85 3.56 -10.18
C MET A 200 -13.62 4.71 -9.53
N LYS A 201 -13.66 5.88 -10.18
CA LYS A 201 -14.42 7.04 -9.70
C LYS A 201 -15.92 6.77 -9.67
N GLU A 202 -16.46 6.18 -10.74
CA GLU A 202 -17.90 5.90 -10.86
C GLU A 202 -18.42 4.97 -9.76
N ILE A 203 -17.64 3.94 -9.39
CA ILE A 203 -18.01 2.97 -8.36
C ILE A 203 -17.34 3.22 -6.99
N ASN A 204 -16.80 4.44 -6.79
CA ASN A 204 -16.23 4.90 -5.52
C ASN A 204 -15.15 3.98 -4.91
N ILE A 205 -14.23 3.49 -5.74
CA ILE A 205 -13.03 2.76 -5.30
C ILE A 205 -11.84 3.71 -5.30
N TYR A 206 -11.17 3.88 -4.16
CA TYR A 206 -10.03 4.79 -4.09
C TYR A 206 -8.73 4.15 -4.56
N SER A 207 -8.55 2.84 -4.38
CA SER A 207 -7.32 2.15 -4.78
C SER A 207 -7.60 0.73 -5.26
N ILE A 208 -6.80 0.28 -6.23
CA ILE A 208 -6.80 -1.07 -6.75
C ILE A 208 -5.38 -1.62 -6.72
N ILE A 209 -5.25 -2.88 -6.31
CA ILE A 209 -4.02 -3.65 -6.40
C ILE A 209 -4.33 -4.93 -7.15
N LYS A 210 -3.59 -5.18 -8.21
CA LYS A 210 -3.58 -6.44 -8.90
C LYS A 210 -2.37 -7.26 -8.44
N THR A 211 -2.65 -8.48 -8.00
CA THR A 211 -1.66 -9.51 -7.72
C THR A 211 -1.69 -10.56 -8.83
N GLU A 212 -0.87 -11.61 -8.69
CA GLU A 212 -0.94 -12.76 -9.59
C GLU A 212 -2.21 -13.60 -9.37
N LYS A 213 -2.83 -13.51 -8.17
CA LYS A 213 -3.97 -14.36 -7.76
C LYS A 213 -5.32 -13.67 -7.89
N GLY A 214 -5.35 -12.33 -7.87
CA GLY A 214 -6.59 -11.58 -7.96
C GLY A 214 -6.41 -10.08 -7.93
N ILE A 215 -7.50 -9.39 -7.58
CA ILE A 215 -7.57 -7.93 -7.57
C ILE A 215 -8.22 -7.46 -6.27
N PHE A 216 -7.50 -6.68 -5.49
CA PHE A 216 -8.03 -5.96 -4.35
C PHE A 216 -8.58 -4.61 -4.79
N PHE A 217 -9.85 -4.34 -4.49
CA PHE A 217 -10.54 -3.07 -4.62
C PHE A 217 -10.70 -2.47 -3.23
N LEU A 218 -9.89 -1.47 -2.90
CA LEU A 218 -9.88 -0.86 -1.58
C LEU A 218 -10.95 0.23 -1.54
N LEU A 219 -11.85 0.16 -0.55
CA LEU A 219 -12.90 1.15 -0.30
C LEU A 219 -12.40 2.30 0.58
N ASP A 220 -11.67 1.95 1.63
CA ASP A 220 -10.92 2.90 2.44
C ASP A 220 -9.63 2.28 2.99
N GLY A 221 -8.83 3.07 3.71
CA GLY A 221 -7.68 2.56 4.43
C GLY A 221 -7.09 3.55 5.42
N PHE A 222 -6.33 3.01 6.36
CA PHE A 222 -5.63 3.74 7.40
C PHE A 222 -4.31 3.02 7.64
N THR A 223 -3.17 3.67 7.41
CA THR A 223 -1.84 3.04 7.52
C THR A 223 -1.71 1.79 6.66
N ASP A 224 -1.63 0.63 7.28
CA ASP A 224 -1.64 -0.72 6.72
C ASP A 224 -3.05 -1.30 6.65
N ASN A 225 -3.93 -0.90 7.55
CA ASN A 225 -5.33 -1.30 7.56
C ASN A 225 -6.10 -0.90 6.29
N SER A 226 -6.88 -1.84 5.77
CA SER A 226 -7.78 -1.60 4.65
C SER A 226 -8.98 -2.54 4.66
N TYR A 227 -10.02 -2.18 3.94
CA TYR A 227 -11.13 -3.08 3.66
C TYR A 227 -11.70 -2.78 2.27
N GLY A 228 -12.42 -3.75 1.72
CA GLY A 228 -13.01 -3.62 0.42
C GLY A 228 -13.40 -4.95 -0.19
N TYR A 229 -13.23 -5.05 -1.50
CA TYR A 229 -13.60 -6.23 -2.26
C TYR A 229 -12.38 -6.90 -2.84
N TYR A 230 -12.39 -8.22 -2.88
CA TYR A 230 -11.39 -8.99 -3.59
C TYR A 230 -12.07 -9.77 -4.70
N PHE A 231 -11.55 -9.64 -5.92
CA PHE A 231 -11.98 -10.39 -7.09
C PHE A 231 -10.97 -11.49 -7.41
N SER A 232 -11.49 -12.70 -7.66
CA SER A 232 -10.68 -13.81 -8.15
C SER A 232 -11.47 -14.67 -9.12
N SER A 233 -10.85 -14.98 -10.26
CA SER A 233 -11.39 -15.94 -11.23
C SER A 233 -11.34 -17.39 -10.74
N THR A 234 -10.49 -17.70 -9.75
CA THR A 234 -10.36 -19.04 -9.17
C THR A 234 -11.30 -19.26 -7.98
N LYS A 235 -12.11 -18.25 -7.62
CA LYS A 235 -13.09 -18.31 -6.52
C LYS A 235 -12.44 -18.56 -5.15
N THR A 236 -11.19 -18.13 -4.97
CA THR A 236 -10.44 -18.30 -3.73
C THR A 236 -9.85 -16.96 -3.30
N MET A 237 -10.05 -16.59 -2.03
CA MET A 237 -9.43 -15.43 -1.42
C MET A 237 -7.91 -15.62 -1.32
N GLU A 238 -7.14 -14.61 -1.74
CA GLU A 238 -5.71 -14.56 -1.46
C GLU A 238 -5.48 -14.13 -0.02
N ASN A 239 -4.87 -15.01 0.78
CA ASN A 239 -4.52 -14.72 2.18
C ASN A 239 -3.01 -14.52 2.38
N ASP A 240 -2.20 -14.88 1.40
CA ASP A 240 -0.74 -14.81 1.40
C ASP A 240 -0.26 -13.74 0.41
N ASN A 241 -0.52 -12.49 0.76
CA ASN A 241 0.09 -11.34 0.12
C ASN A 241 1.00 -10.62 1.13
N HIS A 242 2.13 -10.09 0.70
CA HIS A 242 3.06 -9.41 1.61
C HIS A 242 2.67 -7.96 1.91
N LEU A 243 1.59 -7.47 1.28
CA LEU A 243 1.11 -6.10 1.45
C LEU A 243 0.24 -5.99 2.70
N PHE A 244 -0.62 -6.97 2.95
CA PHE A 244 -1.58 -6.97 4.05
C PHE A 244 -1.88 -8.38 4.56
N GLU A 245 -2.17 -8.47 5.84
CA GLU A 245 -2.75 -9.65 6.48
C GLU A 245 -4.27 -9.62 6.36
N ILE A 246 -4.87 -10.63 5.71
CA ILE A 246 -6.33 -10.75 5.64
C ILE A 246 -6.86 -11.27 6.97
N MET A 247 -7.50 -10.39 7.74
CA MET A 247 -8.07 -10.73 9.04
C MET A 247 -9.46 -11.36 8.92
N ILE A 248 -10.28 -10.85 8.00
CA ILE A 248 -11.64 -11.32 7.75
C ILE A 248 -11.84 -11.42 6.24
N SER A 249 -12.45 -12.51 5.80
CA SER A 249 -12.97 -12.63 4.44
C SER A 249 -14.36 -13.27 4.45
N LYS A 250 -15.26 -12.72 3.63
CA LYS A 250 -16.61 -13.24 3.42
C LYS A 250 -16.87 -13.40 1.95
N ASN A 251 -17.23 -14.60 1.51
CA ASN A 251 -17.66 -14.80 0.15
C ASN A 251 -18.98 -14.04 -0.11
N ILE A 252 -19.01 -13.21 -1.16
CA ILE A 252 -20.22 -12.52 -1.61
C ILE A 252 -20.88 -13.35 -2.71
N ASN A 253 -20.09 -13.77 -3.68
CA ASN A 253 -20.51 -14.62 -4.79
C ASN A 253 -19.32 -15.41 -5.36
N ASN A 254 -19.51 -16.08 -6.49
CA ASN A 254 -18.47 -16.88 -7.14
C ASN A 254 -17.17 -16.14 -7.41
N ASP A 255 -17.21 -14.83 -7.66
CA ASP A 255 -16.06 -14.07 -8.12
C ASP A 255 -15.55 -13.07 -7.08
N PHE A 256 -16.38 -12.68 -6.11
CA PHE A 256 -16.10 -11.61 -5.15
C PHE A 256 -16.17 -12.04 -3.69
N PHE A 257 -15.26 -11.46 -2.93
CA PHE A 257 -15.18 -11.54 -1.47
C PHE A 257 -15.20 -10.12 -0.90
N TYR A 258 -15.82 -9.93 0.26
CA TYR A 258 -15.54 -8.79 1.12
C TYR A 258 -14.34 -9.15 2.00
N TYR A 259 -13.42 -8.21 2.20
CA TYR A 259 -12.26 -8.44 3.05
C TYR A 259 -12.02 -7.27 3.99
N ILE A 260 -11.38 -7.58 5.12
CA ILE A 260 -10.78 -6.63 6.06
C ILE A 260 -9.36 -7.10 6.31
N ALA A 261 -8.41 -6.19 6.20
CA ALA A 261 -6.99 -6.49 6.27
C ALA A 261 -6.23 -5.47 7.11
N ASN A 262 -5.13 -5.92 7.71
CA ASN A 262 -4.15 -5.14 8.47
C ASN A 262 -2.79 -5.25 7.78
#